data_AF-A0A9D1BQA4-F1
#
_entry.id   AF-A0A9D1BQA4-F1
#
_cell.length_a   1.000
_cell.length_b   1.000
_cell.length_c   1.000
_cell.angle_alpha   90.00
_cell.angle_beta   90.00
_cell.angle_gamma   90.00
#
_symmetry.space_group_name_H-M   'P 1'
#
loop_
_entity.id
_entity.type
_entity.pdbx_description
1 polymer ?
#
loop_
_entity_poly.entity_id
_entity_poly.type
_entity_poly.pdbx_seq_one_letter_code
_entity_poly.pdbx_strand_id
1 'polypeptide(L)'
;MKTRPATAQDRAGIWHILEPIIREGETYTLDSQMNDEQVLDYWFSPNHQVFVTICGTQMAGTFYLRPNQGGGGAHVANAGFAVAPAFRRRGIARAMAVYALEQAEKVGFTAMQFNFVIASNMGAIKLWHQLGFATVGRLPGAFDHPRLGLVDALVMYRTLAKPHSNTAQSAT
;
A
#
# COMPACT_ATOMS: atom_id res chain seq x y z
N MET A 1 -9.52 -10.99 -12.25
CA MET A 1 -9.15 -9.69 -11.62
C MET A 1 -8.02 -9.09 -12.44
N LYS A 2 -8.04 -7.79 -12.69
CA LYS A 2 -7.00 -7.10 -13.47
C LYS A 2 -6.53 -5.86 -12.73
N THR A 3 -5.23 -5.74 -12.53
CA THR A 3 -4.60 -4.55 -11.96
C THR A 3 -3.91 -3.77 -13.07
N ARG A 4 -4.04 -2.44 -13.04
CA ARG A 4 -3.43 -1.53 -14.03
C ARG A 4 -3.08 -0.18 -13.38
N PRO A 5 -2.18 0.62 -13.98
CA PRO A 5 -2.01 2.02 -13.58
C PRO A 5 -3.34 2.77 -13.58
N ALA A 6 -3.52 3.64 -12.60
CA ALA A 6 -4.64 4.55 -12.51
C ALA A 6 -4.48 5.68 -13.54
N THR A 7 -5.60 6.18 -14.02
CA THR A 7 -5.70 7.33 -14.93
C THR A 7 -6.50 8.44 -14.26
N ALA A 8 -6.53 9.63 -14.86
CA ALA A 8 -7.36 10.74 -14.37
C ALA A 8 -8.85 10.35 -14.25
N GLN A 9 -9.35 9.47 -15.13
CA GLN A 9 -10.73 9.00 -15.12
C GLN A 9 -11.06 8.10 -13.91
N ASP A 10 -10.05 7.53 -13.24
CA ASP A 10 -10.25 6.66 -12.09
C ASP A 10 -10.43 7.44 -10.76
N ARG A 11 -10.20 8.76 -10.74
CA ARG A 11 -10.20 9.57 -9.50
C ARG A 11 -11.50 9.44 -8.71
N ALA A 12 -12.66 9.55 -9.38
CA ALA A 12 -13.96 9.43 -8.72
C ALA A 12 -14.18 8.02 -8.13
N GLY A 13 -13.76 6.97 -8.84
CA GLY A 13 -13.84 5.60 -8.34
C GLY A 13 -12.90 5.35 -7.15
N ILE A 14 -11.70 5.93 -7.18
CA ILE A 14 -10.74 5.87 -6.07
C ILE A 14 -11.30 6.60 -4.84
N TRP A 15 -11.87 7.80 -5.02
CA TRP A 15 -12.53 8.52 -3.93
C TRP A 15 -13.61 7.67 -3.26
N HIS A 16 -14.49 7.05 -4.04
CA HIS A 16 -15.56 6.18 -3.50
C HIS A 16 -15.05 4.99 -2.68
N ILE A 17 -13.81 4.55 -2.94
CA ILE A 17 -13.16 3.49 -2.15
C ILE A 17 -12.52 4.08 -0.88
N LEU A 18 -11.84 5.21 -1.00
CA LEU A 18 -11.06 5.82 0.08
C LEU A 18 -11.95 6.48 1.13
N GLU A 19 -12.99 7.20 0.72
CA GLU A 19 -13.86 7.97 1.61
C GLU A 19 -14.29 7.17 2.84
N PRO A 20 -15.00 6.03 2.73
CA PRO A 20 -15.45 5.30 3.92
C PRO A 20 -14.29 4.84 4.81
N ILE A 21 -13.13 4.51 4.23
CA ILE A 21 -11.95 4.04 4.98
C ILE A 21 -11.33 5.19 5.77
N ILE A 22 -11.23 6.39 5.17
CA ILE A 22 -10.68 7.58 5.84
C ILE A 22 -11.66 8.08 6.92
N ARG A 23 -12.97 8.07 6.63
CA ARG A 23 -14.00 8.41 7.63
C ARG A 23 -14.02 7.43 8.81
N GLU A 24 -13.80 6.13 8.56
CA GLU A 24 -13.65 5.11 9.63
C GLU A 24 -12.45 5.43 10.54
N GLY A 25 -11.32 5.91 9.98
CA GLY A 25 -10.16 6.34 10.77
C GLY A 25 -9.40 5.22 11.47
N GLU A 26 -9.55 3.97 11.03
CA GLU A 26 -9.04 2.79 11.75
C GLU A 26 -7.75 2.19 11.16
N THR A 27 -7.44 2.54 9.92
CA THR A 27 -6.37 1.85 9.16
C THR A 27 -5.35 2.80 8.51
N TYR A 28 -5.57 4.11 8.60
CA TYR A 28 -4.69 5.16 8.08
C TYR A 28 -4.46 6.24 9.12
N THR A 29 -3.27 6.84 9.12
CA THR A 29 -2.93 8.03 9.93
C THR A 29 -3.31 9.33 9.23
N LEU A 30 -4.41 9.31 8.47
CA LEU A 30 -4.96 10.49 7.82
C LEU A 30 -6.05 11.08 8.69
N ASP A 31 -6.20 12.40 8.64
CA ASP A 31 -7.30 13.06 9.32
C ASP A 31 -8.64 12.63 8.70
N SER A 32 -9.50 12.06 9.54
CA SER A 32 -10.85 11.60 9.15
C SER A 32 -11.73 12.72 8.62
N GLN A 33 -11.37 13.99 8.81
CA GLN A 33 -12.09 15.17 8.33
C GLN A 33 -11.58 15.73 7.00
N MET A 34 -10.54 15.14 6.39
CA MET A 34 -10.06 15.57 5.08
C MET A 34 -11.19 15.58 4.04
N ASN A 35 -11.20 16.60 3.17
CA ASN A 35 -12.11 16.62 2.03
C ASN A 35 -11.62 15.69 0.90
N ASP A 36 -12.42 15.56 -0.14
CA ASP A 36 -12.14 14.70 -1.29
C ASP A 36 -10.84 15.09 -2.01
N GLU A 37 -10.62 16.38 -2.24
CA GLU A 37 -9.41 16.91 -2.88
C GLU A 37 -8.15 16.56 -2.07
N GLN A 38 -8.18 16.81 -0.75
CA GLN A 38 -7.06 16.50 0.14
C GLN A 38 -6.71 15.00 0.16
N VAL A 39 -7.72 14.13 0.20
CA VAL A 39 -7.51 12.67 0.18
C VAL A 39 -6.93 12.23 -1.17
N LEU A 40 -7.45 12.77 -2.28
CA LEU A 40 -6.96 12.45 -3.60
C LEU A 40 -5.55 13.02 -3.84
N ASP A 41 -5.22 14.20 -3.34
CA ASP A 41 -3.88 14.79 -3.47
C ASP A 41 -2.83 14.01 -2.66
N TYR A 42 -3.20 13.53 -1.48
CA TYR A 42 -2.38 12.56 -0.76
C TYR A 42 -2.17 11.29 -1.59
N TRP A 43 -3.25 10.71 -2.12
CA TRP A 43 -3.18 9.43 -2.83
C TRP A 43 -2.38 9.52 -4.15
N PHE A 44 -2.55 10.64 -4.88
CA PHE A 44 -1.88 10.95 -6.14
C PHE A 44 -0.65 11.86 -5.98
N SER A 45 -0.05 11.90 -4.79
CA SER A 45 1.16 12.69 -4.55
C SER A 45 2.25 12.41 -5.60
N PRO A 46 3.11 13.38 -5.98
CA PRO A 46 4.00 13.24 -7.14
C PRO A 46 4.93 12.02 -7.16
N ASN A 47 5.28 11.49 -5.99
CA ASN A 47 6.14 10.30 -5.85
C ASN A 47 5.37 8.98 -5.84
N HIS A 48 4.04 9.01 -6.02
CA HIS A 48 3.17 7.84 -6.01
C HIS A 48 2.89 7.37 -7.44
N GLN A 49 3.19 6.10 -7.69
CA GLN A 49 2.62 5.37 -8.81
C GLN A 49 1.32 4.72 -8.33
N VAL A 50 0.18 5.21 -8.83
CA VAL A 50 -1.15 4.77 -8.39
C VAL A 50 -1.69 3.70 -9.33
N PHE A 51 -2.31 2.66 -8.75
CA PHE A 51 -2.89 1.54 -9.47
C PHE A 51 -4.33 1.29 -9.00
N VAL A 52 -5.13 0.70 -9.88
CA VAL A 52 -6.49 0.23 -9.59
C VAL A 52 -6.62 -1.24 -9.94
N THR A 53 -7.43 -1.95 -9.17
CA THR A 53 -7.78 -3.35 -9.42
C THR A 53 -9.26 -3.47 -9.75
N ILE A 54 -9.54 -4.02 -10.92
CA ILE A 54 -10.88 -4.26 -11.43
C ILE A 54 -11.26 -5.73 -11.21
N CYS A 55 -12.45 -5.94 -10.63
CA CYS A 55 -13.06 -7.26 -10.46
C CYS A 55 -14.40 -7.28 -11.22
N GLY A 56 -14.47 -8.07 -12.30
CA GLY A 56 -15.58 -7.98 -13.25
C GLY A 56 -15.53 -6.62 -13.96
N THR A 57 -16.58 -5.82 -13.79
CA THR A 57 -16.70 -4.46 -14.35
C THR A 57 -16.48 -3.36 -13.31
N GLN A 58 -16.27 -3.71 -12.04
CA GLN A 58 -16.21 -2.76 -10.93
C GLN A 58 -14.80 -2.59 -10.38
N MET A 59 -14.48 -1.38 -9.92
CA MET A 59 -13.26 -1.11 -9.18
C MET A 59 -13.35 -1.71 -7.78
N ALA A 60 -12.48 -2.67 -7.48
CA ALA A 60 -12.48 -3.42 -6.23
C ALA A 60 -11.45 -2.90 -5.21
N GLY A 61 -10.44 -2.15 -5.68
CA GLY A 61 -9.41 -1.60 -4.82
C GLY A 61 -8.43 -0.71 -5.57
N THR A 62 -7.63 0.02 -4.81
CA THR A 62 -6.54 0.86 -5.28
C THR A 62 -5.35 0.74 -4.34
N PHE A 63 -4.15 0.99 -4.87
CA PHE A 63 -2.95 1.16 -4.05
C PHE A 63 -2.01 2.14 -4.74
N TYR A 64 -1.11 2.75 -3.97
CA TYR A 64 0.04 3.46 -4.50
C TYR A 64 1.33 2.73 -4.19
N LEU A 65 2.37 2.95 -5.00
CA LEU A 65 3.75 2.50 -4.79
C LEU A 65 4.70 3.70 -4.90
N ARG A 66 5.64 3.82 -3.96
CA ARG A 66 6.60 4.93 -3.91
C ARG A 66 7.94 4.51 -3.28
N PRO A 67 9.02 5.30 -3.45
CA PRO A 67 10.18 5.22 -2.56
C PRO A 67 9.78 5.58 -1.13
N ASN A 68 10.13 4.74 -0.15
CA ASN A 68 9.83 4.97 1.26
C ASN A 68 10.63 6.13 1.87
N GLN A 69 11.75 6.51 1.27
CA GLN A 69 12.53 7.68 1.63
C GLN A 69 13.19 8.27 0.38
N GLY A 70 13.73 9.48 0.48
CA GLY A 70 14.58 10.05 -0.57
C GLY A 70 16.04 9.56 -0.48
N GLY A 71 16.87 10.01 -1.43
CA GLY A 71 18.32 9.83 -1.41
C GLY A 71 18.76 8.38 -1.17
N GLY A 72 19.65 8.16 -0.19
CA GLY A 72 20.19 6.83 0.13
C GLY A 72 19.14 5.79 0.54
N GLY A 73 17.92 6.20 0.93
CA GLY A 73 16.82 5.30 1.28
C GLY A 73 15.83 5.02 0.14
N ALA A 74 16.04 5.61 -1.04
CA ALA A 74 15.10 5.49 -2.17
C ALA A 74 15.00 4.07 -2.76
N HIS A 75 15.91 3.17 -2.40
CA HIS A 75 15.88 1.76 -2.80
C HIS A 75 14.86 0.90 -2.04
N VAL A 76 14.24 1.43 -0.98
CA VAL A 76 13.18 0.75 -0.22
C VAL A 76 11.83 1.31 -0.66
N ALA A 77 10.92 0.46 -1.11
CA ALA A 77 9.56 0.85 -1.46
C ALA A 77 8.65 1.04 -0.23
N ASN A 78 7.57 1.80 -0.41
CA ASN A 78 6.40 1.81 0.45
C ASN A 78 5.13 1.81 -0.40
N ALA A 79 4.06 1.27 0.15
CA ALA A 79 2.76 1.22 -0.50
C ALA A 79 1.63 1.38 0.53
N GLY A 80 0.53 1.97 0.10
CA GLY A 80 -0.73 2.02 0.83
C GLY A 80 -1.83 1.36 0.00
N PHE A 81 -2.70 0.58 0.63
CA PHE A 81 -3.71 -0.24 -0.03
C PHE A 81 -5.12 0.03 0.51
N ALA A 82 -6.08 0.17 -0.39
CA ALA A 82 -7.50 0.33 -0.06
C ALA A 82 -8.35 -0.66 -0.86
N VAL A 83 -9.19 -1.42 -0.17
CA VAL A 83 -10.14 -2.36 -0.79
C VAL A 83 -11.54 -1.84 -0.53
N ALA A 84 -12.33 -1.73 -1.60
CA ALA A 84 -13.74 -1.36 -1.53
C ALA A 84 -14.47 -2.28 -0.53
N PRO A 85 -15.28 -1.75 0.41
CA PRO A 85 -15.95 -2.54 1.44
C PRO A 85 -16.71 -3.77 0.89
N ALA A 86 -17.41 -3.61 -0.24
CA ALA A 86 -18.16 -4.67 -0.91
C ALA A 86 -17.30 -5.84 -1.45
N PHE A 87 -15.99 -5.63 -1.59
CA PHE A 87 -15.04 -6.61 -2.14
C PHE A 87 -14.07 -7.17 -1.08
N ARG A 88 -14.23 -6.79 0.20
CA ARG A 88 -13.45 -7.36 1.30
C ARG A 88 -13.64 -8.89 1.35
N ARG A 89 -12.62 -9.60 1.85
CA ARG A 89 -12.59 -11.08 1.98
C ARG A 89 -12.63 -11.88 0.67
N ARG A 90 -12.45 -11.24 -0.50
CA ARG A 90 -12.39 -11.90 -1.82
C ARG A 90 -10.96 -12.03 -2.40
N GLY A 91 -9.94 -11.88 -1.58
CA GLY A 91 -8.53 -11.96 -2.02
C GLY A 91 -7.99 -10.71 -2.74
N ILE A 92 -8.77 -9.63 -2.87
CA ILE A 92 -8.35 -8.40 -3.57
C ILE A 92 -7.07 -7.81 -2.98
N ALA A 93 -6.99 -7.68 -1.66
CA ALA A 93 -5.81 -7.14 -0.98
C ALA A 93 -4.54 -7.95 -1.30
N ARG A 94 -4.65 -9.30 -1.31
CA ARG A 94 -3.55 -10.19 -1.67
C ARG A 94 -3.13 -9.99 -3.12
N ALA A 95 -4.09 -9.93 -4.05
CA ALA A 95 -3.80 -9.71 -5.46
C ALA A 95 -3.08 -8.38 -5.71
N MET A 96 -3.56 -7.29 -5.07
CA MET A 96 -2.90 -5.99 -5.14
C MET A 96 -1.49 -6.00 -4.54
N ALA A 97 -1.32 -6.63 -3.37
CA ALA A 97 -0.03 -6.69 -2.71
C ALA A 97 1.01 -7.49 -3.52
N VAL A 98 0.62 -8.64 -4.09
CA VAL A 98 1.48 -9.43 -4.98
C VAL A 98 1.88 -8.59 -6.20
N TYR A 99 0.92 -7.95 -6.85
CA TYR A 99 1.22 -7.07 -7.98
C TYR A 99 2.15 -5.92 -7.58
N ALA A 100 1.94 -5.28 -6.43
CA ALA A 100 2.79 -4.20 -5.94
C ALA A 100 4.23 -4.64 -5.70
N LEU A 101 4.45 -5.84 -5.16
CA LEU A 101 5.77 -6.44 -4.96
C LEU A 101 6.46 -6.71 -6.30
N GLU A 102 5.75 -7.29 -7.27
CA GLU A 102 6.28 -7.53 -8.61
C GLU A 102 6.65 -6.22 -9.33
N GLN A 103 5.82 -5.17 -9.20
CA GLN A 103 6.16 -3.87 -9.76
C GLN A 103 7.35 -3.24 -9.05
N ALA A 104 7.44 -3.39 -7.72
CA ALA A 104 8.55 -2.85 -6.95
C ALA A 104 9.89 -3.46 -7.40
N GLU A 105 9.93 -4.78 -7.60
CA GLU A 105 11.09 -5.49 -8.16
C GLU A 105 11.43 -5.00 -9.56
N LYS A 106 10.42 -4.86 -10.44
CA LYS A 106 10.63 -4.41 -11.84
C LYS A 106 11.24 -3.02 -11.94
N VAL A 107 10.89 -2.11 -11.04
CA VAL A 107 11.43 -0.74 -11.02
C VAL A 107 12.68 -0.59 -10.15
N GLY A 108 13.25 -1.70 -9.67
CA GLY A 108 14.57 -1.73 -9.05
C GLY A 108 14.58 -1.49 -7.53
N PHE A 109 13.43 -1.51 -6.85
CA PHE A 109 13.44 -1.53 -5.39
C PHE A 109 14.03 -2.85 -4.89
N THR A 110 14.76 -2.79 -3.79
CA THR A 110 15.43 -3.96 -3.18
C THR A 110 14.77 -4.41 -1.87
N ALA A 111 13.81 -3.63 -1.39
CA ALA A 111 12.99 -3.95 -0.22
C ALA A 111 11.67 -3.19 -0.27
N MET A 112 10.72 -3.57 0.60
CA MET A 112 9.50 -2.83 0.89
C MET A 112 9.30 -2.71 2.40
N GLN A 113 8.90 -1.53 2.85
CA GLN A 113 8.65 -1.22 4.25
C GLN A 113 7.28 -0.59 4.43
N PHE A 114 6.54 -1.04 5.45
CA PHE A 114 5.36 -0.37 5.98
C PHE A 114 5.72 0.26 7.31
N ASN A 115 5.68 1.60 7.36
CA ASN A 115 6.15 2.36 8.52
C ASN A 115 5.17 2.31 9.70
N PHE A 116 3.88 2.13 9.41
CA PHE A 116 2.83 2.33 10.40
C PHE A 116 1.64 1.40 10.12
N VAL A 117 1.76 0.14 10.52
CA VAL A 117 0.67 -0.84 10.45
C VAL A 117 -0.01 -0.89 11.81
N ILE A 118 -1.21 -0.34 11.92
CA ILE A 118 -1.97 -0.27 13.18
C ILE A 118 -2.22 -1.69 13.72
N ALA A 119 -1.88 -1.93 14.99
CA ALA A 119 -1.89 -3.26 15.59
C ALA A 119 -3.30 -3.86 15.73
N SER A 120 -4.37 -3.07 15.66
CA SER A 120 -5.75 -3.57 15.58
C SER A 120 -6.11 -4.14 14.20
N ASN A 121 -5.35 -3.80 13.14
CA ASN A 121 -5.60 -4.27 11.78
C ASN A 121 -5.03 -5.69 11.54
N MET A 122 -5.58 -6.66 12.27
CA MET A 122 -5.17 -8.07 12.22
C MET A 122 -5.27 -8.67 10.81
N GLY A 123 -6.22 -8.21 9.99
CA GLY A 123 -6.37 -8.64 8.61
C GLY A 123 -5.17 -8.30 7.75
N ALA A 124 -4.69 -7.04 7.83
CA ALA A 124 -3.50 -6.60 7.12
C ALA A 124 -2.23 -7.29 7.64
N ILE A 125 -2.06 -7.35 8.97
CA ILE A 125 -0.87 -7.96 9.59
C ILE A 125 -0.71 -9.43 9.17
N LYS A 126 -1.80 -10.21 9.21
CA LYS A 126 -1.80 -11.60 8.74
C LYS A 126 -1.43 -11.70 7.26
N LEU A 127 -1.96 -10.81 6.41
CA LEU A 127 -1.63 -10.77 4.99
C LEU A 127 -0.14 -10.47 4.78
N TRP A 128 0.41 -9.47 5.47
CA TRP A 128 1.81 -9.08 5.36
C TRP A 128 2.76 -10.20 5.76
N HIS A 129 2.52 -10.88 6.87
CA HIS A 129 3.29 -12.06 7.25
C HIS A 129 3.21 -13.18 6.21
N GLN A 130 2.02 -13.46 5.67
CA GLN A 130 1.86 -14.45 4.59
C GLN A 130 2.55 -14.06 3.29
N LEU A 131 2.88 -12.78 3.11
CA LEU A 131 3.65 -12.26 1.99
C LEU A 131 5.11 -12.03 2.38
N GLY A 132 5.61 -12.63 3.46
CA GLY A 132 7.04 -12.62 3.81
C GLY A 132 7.54 -11.34 4.47
N PHE A 133 6.65 -10.46 4.95
CA PHE A 133 7.05 -9.33 5.79
C PHE A 133 7.32 -9.79 7.22
N ALA A 134 8.43 -9.32 7.78
CA ALA A 134 8.74 -9.43 9.19
C ALA A 134 8.29 -8.17 9.93
N THR A 135 7.83 -8.31 11.18
CA THR A 135 7.68 -7.17 12.09
C THR A 135 9.06 -6.84 12.64
N VAL A 136 9.59 -5.67 12.31
CA VAL A 136 10.94 -5.21 12.71
C VAL A 136 10.90 -4.17 13.83
N GLY A 137 9.72 -3.66 14.16
CA GLY A 137 9.52 -2.72 15.25
C GLY A 137 8.06 -2.65 15.70
N ARG A 138 7.88 -2.21 16.94
CA ARG A 138 6.57 -1.96 17.57
C ARG A 138 6.64 -0.65 18.32
N LEU A 139 5.68 0.23 18.08
CA LEU A 139 5.54 1.55 18.67
C LEU A 139 4.35 1.51 19.63
N PRO A 140 4.58 1.44 20.96
CA PRO A 140 3.50 1.33 21.94
C PRO A 140 2.62 2.58 21.96
N GLY A 141 1.29 2.41 21.92
CA GLY A 141 0.32 3.50 22.02
C GLY A 141 0.45 4.60 20.96
N ALA A 142 1.05 4.29 19.81
CA ALA A 142 1.40 5.28 18.79
C ALA A 142 0.21 5.77 17.95
N PHE A 143 -0.96 5.13 18.05
CA PHE A 143 -2.16 5.49 17.29
C PHE A 143 -3.37 5.66 18.21
N ASP A 144 -4.03 6.81 18.16
CA ASP A 144 -5.29 7.05 18.85
C ASP A 144 -6.46 6.52 18.01
N HIS A 145 -6.88 5.29 18.30
CA HIS A 145 -7.91 4.61 17.52
C HIS A 145 -9.30 5.08 17.95
N PRO A 146 -10.20 5.46 17.00
CA PRO A 146 -11.47 6.11 17.31
C PRO A 146 -12.42 5.27 18.19
N ARG A 147 -12.19 3.95 18.25
CA ARG A 147 -12.98 3.00 19.04
C ARG A 147 -12.20 2.26 20.14
N LEU A 148 -10.88 2.26 20.10
CA LEU A 148 -10.04 1.38 20.95
C LEU A 148 -9.09 2.17 21.86
N GLY A 149 -9.06 3.50 21.74
CA GLY A 149 -8.09 4.34 22.41
C GLY A 149 -6.69 4.13 21.84
N LEU A 150 -5.67 4.37 22.65
CA LEU A 150 -4.27 4.23 22.23
C LEU A 150 -3.95 2.76 21.92
N VAL A 151 -3.60 2.49 20.67
CA VAL A 151 -3.15 1.18 20.18
C VAL A 151 -1.76 1.30 19.57
N ASP A 152 -1.08 0.17 19.52
CA ASP A 152 0.27 0.10 18.99
C ASP A 152 0.28 0.23 17.46
N ALA A 153 1.43 0.61 16.92
CA ALA A 153 1.73 0.50 15.49
C ALA A 153 2.94 -0.40 15.27
N LEU A 154 2.96 -1.10 14.14
CA LEU A 154 4.04 -1.99 13.75
C LEU A 154 4.82 -1.40 12.57
N VAL A 155 6.14 -1.58 12.60
CA VAL A 155 7.00 -1.39 11.43
C VAL A 155 7.22 -2.77 10.82
N MET A 156 6.88 -2.93 9.54
CA MET A 156 7.03 -4.20 8.84
C MET A 156 7.94 -4.05 7.63
N TYR A 157 8.81 -5.03 7.39
CA TYR A 157 9.85 -4.96 6.36
C TYR A 157 9.99 -6.30 5.62
N ARG A 158 10.26 -6.23 4.32
CA ARG A 158 10.58 -7.37 3.46
C ARG A 158 11.67 -6.99 2.46
N THR A 159 12.68 -7.83 2.31
CA THR A 159 13.61 -7.74 1.17
C THR A 159 12.97 -8.28 -0.11
N LEU A 160 13.35 -7.70 -1.24
CA LEU A 160 12.90 -8.11 -2.57
C LEU A 160 14.05 -8.81 -3.31
N ALA A 161 13.73 -9.68 -4.26
CA ALA A 161 14.77 -10.29 -5.08
C ALA A 161 15.46 -9.19 -5.90
N LYS A 162 16.80 -9.21 -5.97
CA LYS A 162 17.51 -8.32 -6.90
C LYS A 162 17.03 -8.64 -8.32
N PRO A 163 16.74 -7.64 -9.17
CA PRO A 163 16.57 -7.90 -10.59
C PRO A 163 17.82 -8.64 -11.07
N HIS A 164 17.65 -9.78 -11.75
CA HIS A 164 18.77 -10.48 -12.34
C HIS A 164 19.51 -9.49 -13.24
N SER A 165 20.75 -9.13 -12.88
CA SER A 165 21.63 -8.39 -13.76
C SER A 165 21.89 -9.32 -14.94
N ASN A 166 21.21 -9.07 -16.06
CA ASN A 166 21.53 -9.74 -17.32
C ASN A 166 22.91 -9.25 -17.74
N THR A 167 23.94 -9.92 -17.22
CA THR A 167 25.33 -9.75 -17.64
C THR A 167 25.44 -10.45 -18.98
N ALA A 168 24.95 -9.77 -20.02
CA ALA A 168 25.32 -10.11 -21.38
C ALA A 168 26.84 -9.92 -21.47
N GLN A 169 27.55 -11.04 -21.56
CA GLN A 169 28.93 -11.13 -21.96
C GLN A 169 29.11 -10.33 -23.26
N SER A 170 29.74 -9.17 -23.19
CA SER A 170 30.45 -8.61 -24.33
C SER A 170 31.79 -9.36 -24.44
N ALA A 171 31.73 -10.53 -25.05
CA ALA A 171 32.89 -11.16 -25.66
C ALA A 171 32.96 -10.65 -27.11
N THR A 172 33.89 -9.73 -27.36
CA THR A 172 34.70 -9.58 -28.58
C THR A 172 35.80 -8.58 -28.29
#